data_AF-A0A7C7FNU9-F1
#
_entry.id   AF-A0A7C7FNU9-F1
#
_cell.length_a   1.000
_cell.length_b   1.000
_cell.length_c   1.000
_cell.angle_alpha   90.00
_cell.angle_beta   90.00
_cell.angle_gamma   90.00
#
_symmetry.space_group_name_H-M   'P 1'
#
loop_
_entity.id
_entity.type
_entity.pdbx_description
1 polymer ?
#
loop_
_entity_poly.entity_id
_entity_poly.type
_entity_poly.pdbx_seq_one_letter_code
_entity_poly.pdbx_strand_id
1 'polypeptide(L)' 'MTTPRKTNVFRPVYRLGWLVIWSSWLALVLLVVPAVVSRHNLFHRLVLYVLVSIVAYFVYRLWEYVITGRLLPRWSRRG' A
#
# COMPACT_ATOMS: atom_id res chain seq x y z
N MET A 1 7.78 21.49 -34.23
CA MET A 1 8.48 21.22 -32.94
C MET A 1 7.81 20.04 -32.26
N THR A 2 8.40 18.86 -32.33
CA THR A 2 7.96 17.68 -31.57
C THR A 2 8.42 17.87 -30.12
N THR A 3 7.48 18.15 -29.22
CA THR A 3 7.76 18.24 -27.79
C THR A 3 8.28 16.88 -27.29
N PRO A 4 9.42 16.82 -26.59
CA PRO A 4 9.94 15.55 -26.08
C PRO A 4 8.91 14.97 -25.11
N ARG A 5 8.45 13.75 -25.41
CA ARG A 5 7.56 12.95 -24.56
C ARG A 5 8.28 12.73 -23.23
N LYS A 6 7.96 13.53 -22.21
CA LYS A 6 8.51 13.43 -20.85
C LYS A 6 8.38 11.98 -20.40
N THR A 7 9.50 11.25 -20.45
CA THR A 7 9.53 9.84 -20.10
C THR A 7 9.15 9.75 -18.64
N ASN A 8 8.15 8.93 -18.38
CA ASN A 8 7.49 8.80 -17.10
C ASN A 8 8.36 7.92 -16.19
N VAL A 9 9.62 8.31 -15.96
CA VAL A 9 10.67 7.48 -15.34
C VAL A 9 10.27 7.03 -13.92
N PHE A 10 9.43 7.81 -13.23
CA PHE A 10 8.89 7.47 -11.91
C PHE A 10 7.71 6.50 -11.93
N ARG A 11 7.10 6.26 -13.09
CA ARG A 11 5.94 5.36 -13.24
C ARG A 11 6.26 3.88 -12.95
N PRO A 12 7.39 3.30 -13.43
CA PRO A 12 7.78 1.94 -13.04
C PRO A 12 8.08 1.85 -11.54
N VAL A 13 8.75 2.85 -10.96
CA VAL A 13 9.06 2.89 -9.52
C VAL A 13 7.77 2.89 -8.69
N TYR A 14 6.77 3.69 -9.08
CA TYR A 14 5.46 3.70 -8.43
C TYR A 14 4.79 2.31 -8.46
N ARG A 15 4.80 1.63 -9.62
CA ARG A 15 4.25 0.27 -9.77
C ARG A 15 5.00 -0.76 -8.93
N LEU A 16 6.32 -0.66 -8.86
CA LEU A 16 7.14 -1.57 -8.05
C LEU A 16 6.83 -1.42 -6.57
N GLY A 17 6.80 -0.20 -6.05
CA GLY A 17 6.44 0.03 -4.65
C GLY A 17 5.01 -0.43 -4.32
N TRP A 18 4.05 -0.18 -5.22
CA TRP A 18 2.70 -0.75 -5.09
C TRP A 18 2.74 -2.27 -4.98
N LEU A 19 3.40 -2.96 -5.92
CA LEU A 19 3.48 -4.42 -5.91
C LEU A 19 4.15 -4.97 -4.65
N VAL A 20 5.25 -4.35 -4.20
CA VAL A 20 5.97 -4.77 -2.99
C VAL A 20 5.10 -4.63 -1.75
N ILE A 21 4.38 -3.51 -1.60
CA ILE A 21 3.54 -3.25 -0.42
C ILE A 21 2.38 -4.26 -0.36
N TRP A 22 1.66 -4.45 -1.46
CA TRP A 22 0.52 -5.36 -1.48
C TRP A 22 0.93 -6.83 -1.44
N SER A 23 2.03 -7.20 -2.08
CA SER A 23 2.57 -8.56 -1.97
C SER A 23 3.02 -8.88 -0.55
N SER A 24 3.70 -7.94 0.12
CA SER A 24 4.10 -8.09 1.53
C SER A 24 2.90 -8.17 2.46
N TRP A 25 1.87 -7.32 2.25
CA TRP A 25 0.62 -7.40 2.99
C TRP A 25 -0.07 -8.76 2.80
N LEU A 26 -0.18 -9.23 1.56
CA LEU A 26 -0.80 -10.52 1.26
C LEU A 26 -0.04 -11.67 1.93
N ALA A 27 1.29 -11.66 1.87
CA ALA A 27 2.12 -12.65 2.54
C ALA A 27 1.94 -12.64 4.06
N LEU A 28 1.87 -11.46 4.68
CA LEU A 28 1.60 -11.32 6.11
C LEU A 28 0.24 -11.92 6.50
N VAL A 29 -0.81 -11.60 5.73
CA VAL A 29 -2.17 -12.08 5.96
C VAL A 29 -2.26 -13.60 5.79
N LEU A 30 -1.63 -14.16 4.76
CA LEU A 30 -1.77 -15.58 4.41
C LEU A 30 -0.81 -16.51 5.15
N LEU A 31 0.37 -16.03 5.53
CA LEU A 31 1.43 -16.87 6.11
C LEU A 31 1.66 -16.55 7.59
N VAL A 32 1.75 -15.27 7.95
CA VAL A 32 2.15 -14.86 9.30
C VAL A 32 0.99 -14.92 10.28
N VAL A 33 -0.16 -14.34 9.94
CA VAL A 33 -1.34 -14.36 10.84
C VAL A 33 -1.76 -15.80 11.21
N PRO A 34 -1.81 -16.77 10.28
CA PRO A 34 -2.17 -18.15 10.62
C PRO A 34 -1.06 -18.90 11.38
N ALA A 35 0.20 -18.50 11.23
CA ALA A 35 1.32 -19.11 11.95
C ALA A 35 1.42 -18.62 13.40
N VAL A 36 1.07 -17.37 13.67
CA VAL A 36 1.19 -16.74 15.00
C VAL A 36 -0.04 -16.99 15.87
N VAL A 37 -1.23 -17.18 15.28
CA VAL A 37 -2.49 -17.32 16.04
C VAL A 37 -3.09 -18.71 15.87
N SER A 38 -3.38 -19.35 17.01
CA SER A 38 -4.12 -20.62 17.03
C SER A 38 -5.46 -20.51 16.30
N ARG A 39 -5.80 -21.51 15.49
CA ARG A 39 -7.03 -21.55 14.67
C ARG A 39 -8.31 -21.25 15.47
N HIS A 40 -8.32 -21.59 16.74
CA HIS A 40 -9.50 -21.47 17.60
C HIS A 40 -9.74 -20.04 18.11
N ASN A 41 -8.77 -19.13 17.99
CA ASN A 41 -8.85 -17.78 18.52
C ASN A 41 -9.25 -16.76 17.44
N LEU A 42 -10.49 -16.85 16.97
CA LEU A 42 -11.03 -16.02 15.88
C LEU A 42 -10.95 -14.52 16.15
N PHE A 43 -11.25 -14.08 17.38
CA PHE A 43 -11.21 -12.67 17.76
C PHE A 43 -9.80 -12.09 17.59
N HIS A 44 -8.79 -12.78 18.14
CA HIS A 44 -7.39 -12.34 18.04
C HIS A 44 -6.92 -12.27 16.57
N ARG A 45 -7.36 -13.21 15.75
CA ARG A 45 -7.05 -13.24 14.31
C ARG A 45 -7.68 -12.07 13.55
N LEU A 46 -8.93 -11.73 13.86
CA LEU A 46 -9.62 -10.56 13.29
C LEU A 46 -8.91 -9.26 13.66
N VAL A 47 -8.54 -9.09 14.94
CA VAL A 47 -7.79 -7.89 15.38
C VAL A 47 -6.47 -7.77 14.61
N LEU A 48 -5.72 -8.87 14.44
CA LEU A 48 -4.48 -8.84 13.67
C LEU A 48 -4.69 -8.51 12.19
N TYR A 49 -5.73 -9.05 11.53
CA TYR A 49 -6.02 -8.67 10.15
C TYR A 49 -6.31 -7.18 10.00
N VAL A 50 -7.08 -6.61 10.92
CA VAL A 50 -7.36 -5.16 10.95
C VAL A 50 -6.06 -4.39 11.16
N LEU A 51 -5.24 -4.77 12.15
CA LEU A 51 -3.98 -4.11 12.45
C LEU A 51 -3.00 -4.14 11.27
N VAL A 52 -2.81 -5.31 10.64
CA VAL A 52 -1.94 -5.50 9.47
C VAL A 52 -2.45 -4.67 8.29
N SER A 53 -3.77 -4.57 8.10
CA SER A 53 -4.36 -3.75 7.03
C SER A 53 -4.18 -2.26 7.28
N ILE A 54 -4.30 -1.80 8.53
CA ILE A 54 -4.02 -0.41 8.91
C ILE A 54 -2.55 -0.08 8.60
N VAL A 55 -1.61 -0.94 9.03
CA VAL A 55 -0.18 -0.73 8.76
C VAL A 55 0.10 -0.68 7.26
N ALA A 56 -0.43 -1.61 6.48
CA ALA A 56 -0.25 -1.61 5.03
C ALA A 56 -0.83 -0.36 4.36
N TYR A 57 -1.99 0.12 4.83
CA TYR A 57 -2.55 1.38 4.37
C TYR A 57 -1.62 2.57 4.67
N PHE A 58 -1.07 2.65 5.89
CA PHE A 58 -0.10 3.71 6.24
C PHE A 58 1.17 3.65 5.39
N VAL A 59 1.72 2.45 5.17
CA VAL A 59 2.90 2.25 4.31
C VAL A 59 2.59 2.66 2.87
N TYR A 60 1.43 2.25 2.34
CA TYR A 60 0.97 2.70 1.03
C TYR A 60 0.85 4.22 0.96
N ARG A 61 0.26 4.84 1.99
CA ARG A 61 0.06 6.29 2.02
C ARG A 61 1.38 7.05 2.09
N LEU A 62 2.33 6.56 2.88
CA LEU A 62 3.67 7.12 2.97
C LEU A 62 4.40 6.96 1.62
N TRP A 63 4.24 5.82 0.96
CA TRP A 63 4.80 5.60 -0.38
C TRP A 63 4.22 6.57 -1.41
N GLU A 64 2.90 6.78 -1.43
CA GLU A 64 2.28 7.81 -2.28
C GLU A 64 2.83 9.20 -1.97
N TYR A 65 3.03 9.52 -0.69
CA TYR A 65 3.61 10.80 -0.26
C TYR A 65 5.05 10.97 -0.76
N VAL A 66 5.90 9.94 -0.63
CA VAL A 66 7.31 9.99 -1.09
C VAL A 66 7.38 10.19 -2.60
N ILE A 67 6.53 9.52 -3.38
CA ILE A 67 6.55 9.60 -4.84
C ILE A 67 5.92 10.90 -5.37
N THR A 68 4.83 11.36 -4.73
CA THR A 68 4.01 12.46 -5.25
C THR A 68 4.26 13.80 -4.54
N GLY A 69 4.88 13.76 -3.35
CA GLY A 69 5.07 14.91 -2.46
C GLY A 69 3.77 15.46 -1.84
N ARG A 70 2.65 14.72 -1.93
CA ARG A 70 1.31 15.20 -1.54
C ARG A 70 0.72 14.38 -0.40
N LEU A 71 0.47 15.02 0.73
CA LEU A 71 -0.13 14.39 1.92
C LEU A 71 -1.64 14.11 1.77
N LEU A 72 -2.35 14.87 0.94
CA LEU A 72 -3.81 14.81 0.80
C LEU A 72 -4.23 14.44 -0.63
N PRO A 73 -5.32 13.64 -0.80
CA PRO A 73 -5.88 13.43 -2.12
C PRO A 73 -6.29 14.80 -2.69
N ARG A 74 -6.05 15.02 -3.98
CA ARG A 74 -6.66 16.18 -4.66
C ARG A 74 -8.17 15.98 -4.58
N TRP A 75 -8.81 16.64 -3.63
CA TRP A 75 -10.18 17.09 -3.82
C TRP A 75 -10.14 18.04 -5.02
N SER A 76 -10.32 17.46 -6.20
CA SER A 76 -10.51 18.21 -7.43
C SER A 76 -11.75 19.06 -7.21
N ARG A 77 -11.57 20.31 -6.76
CA ARG A 77 -12.48 21.40 -7.10
C ARG A 77 -12.38 21.60 -8.62
N ARG A 78 -12.98 20.69 -9.38
CA ARG A 78 -13.72 21.03 -10.58
C ARG A 78 -15.15 21.13 -10.02
N GLY A 79 -15.65 22.30 -9.67
CA GLY A 79 -15.75 23.43 -10.59
C GLY A 79 -16.85 23.05 -11.54
#